data_AF-A0A7Y2BS55-F1
#
_entry.id   AF-A0A7Y2BS55-F1
#
_cell.length_a   1.000
_cell.length_b   1.000
_cell.length_c   1.000
_cell.angle_alpha   90.00
_cell.angle_beta   90.00
_cell.angle_gamma   90.00
#
_symmetry.space_group_name_H-M   'P 1'
#
loop_
_entity.id
_entity.type
_entity.pdbx_description
1 polymer ?
#
loop_
_entity_poly.entity_id
_entity_poly.type
_entity_poly.pdbx_seq_one_letter_code
_entity_poly.pdbx_strand_id
1 'polypeptide(L)' 'MNAPVFIDHNADYPSDYLATILKEVKTIAMVGASPDPTKFSYGVLRVLHETGYD' A
#
# COMPACT_ATOMS: atom_id res chain seq x y z
N MET A 1 19.87 -18.51 13.65
CA MET A 1 19.26 -18.86 12.36
C MET A 1 17.80 -18.42 12.43
N ASN A 2 17.39 -17.38 11.70
CA ASN A 2 15.97 -17.00 11.65
C ASN A 2 15.29 -17.89 10.61
N ALA A 3 14.38 -18.75 11.05
CA ALA A 3 13.53 -19.50 10.14
C ALA A 3 12.60 -18.53 9.38
N PRO A 4 12.33 -18.74 8.08
CA PRO A 4 11.36 -17.93 7.36
C PRO A 4 9.99 -18.14 8.00
N VAL A 5 9.34 -17.05 8.40
CA VAL A 5 7.95 -17.07 8.87
C VAL A 5 7.09 -17.28 7.63
N PHE A 6 6.46 -18.44 7.52
CA PHE A 6 5.47 -18.68 6.48
C PHE A 6 4.18 -17.95 6.85
N ILE A 7 3.74 -17.04 5.98
CA ILE A 7 2.49 -16.31 6.13
C ILE A 7 1.50 -16.88 5.13
N ASP A 8 0.30 -17.24 5.61
CA ASP A 8 -0.80 -17.62 4.72
C ASP A 8 -1.41 -16.36 4.09
N HIS A 9 -1.24 -16.20 2.78
CA HIS A 9 -1.73 -15.05 2.02
C HIS A 9 -3.20 -15.18 1.58
N ASN A 10 -3.87 -16.31 1.88
CA ASN A 10 -5.30 -16.50 1.61
C ASN A 10 -6.19 -16.11 2.80
N ALA A 11 -5.60 -15.96 3.99
CA ALA A 11 -6.26 -15.45 5.17
C ALA A 11 -6.15 -13.92 5.26
N ASP A 12 -7.08 -13.30 5.98
CA ASP A 12 -7.01 -11.85 6.24
C ASP A 12 -5.77 -11.50 7.07
N TYR A 13 -5.07 -10.44 6.67
CA TYR A 13 -3.98 -9.91 7.48
C TYR A 13 -4.51 -9.22 8.73
N PRO A 14 -3.83 -9.35 9.88
CA PRO A 14 -4.14 -8.57 11.06
C PRO A 14 -4.11 -7.07 10.74
N SER A 15 -5.10 -6.31 11.22
CA SER A 15 -5.19 -4.88 10.95
C SER A 15 -3.95 -4.11 11.41
N ASP A 16 -3.38 -4.48 12.55
CA ASP A 16 -2.17 -3.84 13.10
C ASP A 16 -0.94 -4.07 12.21
N TYR A 17 -0.86 -5.21 11.53
CA TYR A 17 0.23 -5.51 10.59
C TYR A 17 0.15 -4.58 9.38
N LEU A 18 -1.02 -4.45 8.75
CA LEU A 18 -1.21 -3.54 7.62
C LEU A 18 -1.00 -2.08 8.02
N ALA A 19 -1.50 -1.68 9.19
CA ALA A 19 -1.31 -0.34 9.72
C ALA A 19 0.17 -0.02 9.96
N THR A 20 0.96 -1.02 10.38
CA THR A 20 2.41 -0.86 10.56
C THR A 20 3.10 -0.64 9.22
N ILE A 21 2.79 -1.46 8.20
CA ILE A 21 3.34 -1.29 6.84
C ILE A 21 3.06 0.13 6.34
N LEU A 22 1.80 0.58 6.39
CA LEU A 22 1.42 1.90 5.89
C LEU A 22 2.09 3.05 6.66
N LYS A 23 2.40 2.88 7.94
CA LYS A 23 3.12 3.90 8.73
C LYS A 23 4.63 3.92 8.42
N GLU A 24 5.23 2.78 8.13
CA GLU A 24 6.68 2.65 7.96
C GLU A 24 7.14 2.93 6.52
N VAL A 25 6.35 2.54 5.52
CA VAL A 25 6.69 2.78 4.11
C VAL A 25 6.40 4.23 3.73
N LYS A 26 7.40 4.90 3.15
CA LYS A 26 7.28 6.30 2.74
C LYS A 26 6.91 6.45 1.28
N THR A 27 7.43 5.57 0.44
CA THR A 27 7.32 5.65 -1.02
C THR A 27 6.50 4.48 -1.54
N ILE A 28 5.49 4.76 -2.36
CA ILE A 28 4.63 3.75 -2.98
C ILE A 28 4.65 3.92 -4.49
N ALA A 29 5.25 2.96 -5.20
CA ALA A 29 5.22 2.93 -6.65
C ALA A 29 3.86 2.38 -7.14
N MET A 30 3.00 3.26 -7.65
CA MET A 30 1.69 2.86 -8.17
C MET A 30 1.78 2.41 -9.63
N VAL A 31 1.59 1.11 -9.86
CA VAL A 31 1.56 0.52 -11.21
C VAL A 31 0.22 0.82 -11.88
N GLY A 32 0.23 1.32 -13.12
CA GLY A 32 -0.99 1.72 -13.84
C GLY A 32 -1.53 3.11 -13.46
N ALA A 33 -0.66 3.99 -12.96
CA ALA A 33 -0.99 5.40 -12.75
C ALA A 33 -1.50 6.06 -14.03
N SER A 34 -2.61 6.78 -13.90
CA SER A 34 -3.23 7.50 -15.01
C SER A 34 -3.53 8.93 -14.57
N PRO A 35 -3.25 9.93 -15.43
CA PRO A 35 -3.66 11.31 -15.19
C PRO A 35 -5.15 11.56 -15.49
N ASP A 36 -5.88 10.58 -16.03
CA ASP A 36 -7.30 10.69 -16.36
C ASP A 36 -8.18 10.60 -15.09
N PRO A 37 -8.94 11.66 -14.73
CA PRO A 37 -9.73 11.70 -13.50
C PRO A 37 -10.88 10.69 -13.46
N THR A 38 -11.24 10.07 -14.59
CA THR A 38 -12.24 9.00 -14.63
C THR A 38 -11.67 7.64 -14.20
N LYS A 39 -10.34 7.51 -14.08
CA LYS A 39 -9.67 6.28 -13.66
C LYS A 39 -9.54 6.23 -12.15
N PHE A 40 -9.78 5.05 -11.58
CA PHE A 40 -9.59 4.82 -10.15
C PHE A 40 -8.16 5.12 -9.67
N SER A 41 -7.14 4.81 -10.49
CA SER A 41 -5.75 5.08 -10.14
C SER A 41 -5.43 6.57 -9.97
N TYR A 42 -6.15 7.46 -10.65
CA TYR A 42 -6.04 8.91 -10.41
C TYR A 42 -6.45 9.29 -8.99
N GLY A 43 -7.60 8.79 -8.54
CA GLY A 43 -8.11 9.05 -7.19
C GLY A 43 -7.21 8.47 -6.10
N VAL A 44 -6.74 7.23 -6.28
CA VAL A 44 -5.85 6.56 -5.31
C VAL A 44 -4.52 7.31 -5.19
N LEU A 45 -3.87 7.65 -6.31
CA LEU A 45 -2.60 8.38 -6.29
C LEU A 45 -2.72 9.71 -5.58
N ARG A 46 -3.82 10.45 -5.85
CA ARG A 46 -4.08 11.73 -5.21
C ARG A 46 -4.18 11.59 -3.69
N VAL A 47 -4.93 10.59 -3.20
CA VAL A 47 -5.07 10.35 -1.76
C VAL A 47 -3.75 9.97 -1.12
N LEU A 48 -2.95 9.12 -1.77
CA LEU A 48 -1.61 8.76 -1.27
C LEU A 48 -0.72 10.01 -1.16
N HIS A 49 -0.71 10.85 -2.18
CA HIS A 49 0.06 12.10 -2.16
C HIS A 49 -0.45 13.08 -1.07
N GLU A 50 -1.77 13.28 -0.96
CA GLU A 50 -2.39 14.14 0.06
C GLU A 50 -2.15 13.63 1.49
N THR A 51 -1.98 12.32 1.67
CA THR A 51 -1.65 11.70 2.97
C THR A 51 -0.17 11.85 3.34
N GLY A 52 0.68 12.27 2.39
CA GLY A 52 2.11 12.51 2.61
C GLY A 52 3.02 11.34 2.24
N TYR A 53 2.57 10.44 1.36
CA TYR A 53 3.45 9.47 0.73
C TYR A 53 4.22 10.11 -0.44
N ASP A 54 5.48 9.70 -0.60
CA ASP A 54 6.42 10.16 -1.63
C ASP A 54 6.26 9.39 -2.95
#